data_AF-A0A800A8M8-F1
#
_entry.id   AF-A0A800A8M8-F1
#
_cell.length_a   1.000
_cell.length_b   1.000
_cell.length_c   1.000
_cell.angle_alpha   90.00
_cell.angle_beta   90.00
_cell.angle_gamma   90.00
#
_symmetry.space_group_name_H-M   'P 1'
#
loop_
_entity.id
_entity.type
_entity.pdbx_description
1 polymer ?
#
loop_
_entity_poly.entity_id
_entity_poly.type
_entity_poly.pdbx_seq_one_letter_code
_entity_poly.pdbx_strand_id
1 'polypeptide(L)' 'MNGVLFSPDSSREQSESPVHQTRFIFVTGGVVSSLGKGIAAASLGRLLKARGLRVVNQKLDPY' A
#
# COMPACT_ATOMS: atom_id res chain seq x y z
N MET A 1 -38.54 -33.53 27.34
CA MET A 1 -39.55 -32.92 26.44
C MET A 1 -39.49 -31.42 26.65
N ASN A 2 -39.14 -30.68 25.59
CA ASN A 2 -39.36 -29.25 25.32
C ASN A 2 -38.75 -28.25 26.33
N GLY A 3 -37.84 -27.34 26.00
CA GLY A 3 -37.47 -26.77 24.71
C GLY A 3 -37.60 -25.25 24.82
N VAL A 4 -36.49 -24.51 24.78
CA VAL A 4 -36.42 -23.16 24.22
C VAL A 4 -34.96 -22.70 24.11
N LEU A 5 -34.60 -22.35 22.86
CA LEU A 5 -33.88 -21.14 22.47
C LEU A 5 -32.45 -20.90 23.02
N PHE A 6 -31.43 -21.28 22.24
CA PHE A 6 -30.43 -20.34 21.71
C PHE A 6 -29.50 -21.03 20.70
N SER A 7 -29.78 -20.84 19.42
CA SER A 7 -28.73 -20.61 18.41
C SER A 7 -28.80 -19.12 18.07
N PRO A 8 -27.84 -18.47 17.41
CA PRO A 8 -26.39 -18.68 17.30
C PRO A 8 -25.62 -17.39 17.70
N ASP A 9 -24.48 -17.43 18.38
CA ASP A 9 -23.60 -16.24 18.40
C ASP A 9 -22.71 -16.26 17.15
N SER A 10 -23.36 -15.96 16.03
CA SER A 10 -22.78 -15.60 14.74
C SER A 10 -22.34 -14.13 14.74
N SER A 11 -21.52 -13.68 15.70
CA SER A 11 -21.25 -12.23 15.84
C SER A 11 -19.83 -11.81 16.22
N ARG A 12 -18.82 -12.68 16.14
CA ARG A 12 -17.41 -12.25 16.33
C ARG A 12 -16.45 -12.81 15.29
N GLU A 13 -16.85 -12.75 14.02
CA GLU A 13 -15.85 -12.57 12.98
C GLU A 13 -15.77 -11.07 12.70
N GLN A 14 -14.91 -10.39 13.47
CA GLN A 14 -14.43 -9.07 13.10
C GLN A 14 -13.73 -9.24 11.76
N SER A 15 -14.47 -9.02 10.69
CA SER A 15 -13.89 -8.64 9.41
C SER A 15 -13.21 -7.30 9.63
N GLU A 16 -11.96 -7.33 10.11
CA GLU A 16 -11.02 -6.27 9.84
C GLU A 16 -10.92 -6.19 8.32
N SER A 17 -11.79 -5.39 7.70
CA SER A 17 -11.61 -4.96 6.34
C SER A 17 -10.19 -4.44 6.24
N PRO A 18 -9.33 -4.98 5.35
CA PRO A 18 -7.93 -4.58 5.33
C PRO A 18 -7.88 -3.08 5.07
N VAL A 19 -7.51 -2.33 6.11
CA VAL A 19 -7.30 -0.88 6.01
C VAL A 19 -6.32 -0.70 4.86
N HIS A 20 -6.75 -0.02 3.80
CA HIS A 20 -5.95 0.10 2.59
C HIS A 20 -4.80 1.09 2.86
N GLN A 21 -3.74 0.57 3.48
CA GLN A 21 -2.57 1.36 3.85
C GLN A 21 -1.85 1.82 2.59
N THR A 22 -1.59 3.12 2.52
CA THR A 22 -0.77 3.70 1.46
C THR A 22 0.66 3.18 1.61
N ARG A 23 1.17 2.54 0.56
CA ARG A 23 2.52 1.97 0.56
C ARG A 23 3.54 3.00 0.10
N PHE A 24 4.59 3.20 0.88
CA PHE A 24 5.69 4.11 0.56
C PHE A 24 6.88 3.33 0.00
N ILE A 25 7.45 3.84 -1.09
CA ILE A 25 8.62 3.25 -1.74
C ILE A 25 9.73 4.28 -1.70
N PHE A 26 10.80 3.99 -0.96
CA PHE A 26 11.97 4.85 -0.87
C PHE A 26 13.02 4.40 -1.89
N VAL A 27 13.30 5.26 -2.87
CA VAL A 27 14.36 5.02 -3.84
C VAL A 27 15.64 5.69 -3.33
N THR A 28 16.43 4.93 -2.58
CA THR A 28 17.78 5.34 -2.19
C THR A 28 18.78 4.96 -3.30
N GLY A 29 19.97 5.56 -3.30
CA GLY A 29 21.03 5.08 -4.16
C GLY A 29 22.35 5.77 -3.87
N GLY A 30 23.24 5.02 -3.24
CA GLY A 30 24.57 5.46 -2.82
C GLY A 30 25.63 4.82 -3.69
N VAL A 31 26.02 5.51 -4.77
CA VAL A 31 27.38 5.42 -5.35
C VAL A 31 27.62 6.69 -6.16
N VAL A 32 26.69 7.03 -7.07
CA VAL A 32 26.80 8.21 -7.96
C VAL A 32 25.43 8.89 -8.11
N SER A 33 25.41 10.22 -8.01
CA SER A 33 24.19 11.04 -7.96
C SER A 33 23.41 11.17 -9.28
N SER A 34 23.85 10.50 -10.36
CA SER A 34 23.32 10.68 -11.72
C SER A 34 22.85 9.40 -12.43
N LEU A 35 22.89 8.23 -11.77
CA LEU A 35 22.56 6.93 -12.39
C LEU A 35 21.06 6.69 -12.69
N GLY A 36 20.24 7.73 -12.64
CA GLY A 36 18.83 7.61 -13.03
C GLY A 36 17.89 7.16 -11.90
N LYS A 37 18.19 7.47 -10.64
CA LYS A 37 17.25 7.30 -9.52
C LYS A 37 15.88 7.94 -9.81
N GLY A 38 15.89 9.14 -10.40
CA GLY A 38 14.67 9.83 -10.84
C GLY A 38 13.95 9.11 -11.98
N ILE A 39 14.69 8.58 -12.96
CA ILE A 39 14.13 7.82 -14.10
C ILE A 39 13.54 6.49 -13.61
N ALA A 40 14.25 5.77 -12.73
CA ALA A 40 13.76 4.54 -12.12
C ALA A 40 12.48 4.79 -11.30
N ALA A 41 12.47 5.83 -10.46
CA ALA A 41 11.28 6.22 -9.69
C ALA A 41 10.11 6.64 -10.60
N ALA A 42 10.37 7.35 -11.71
CA ALA A 42 9.34 7.75 -12.66
C ALA A 42 8.76 6.56 -13.44
N SER A 43 9.62 5.64 -13.89
CA SER A 43 9.20 4.40 -14.55
C SER A 43 8.36 3.50 -13.63
N LEU A 44 8.76 3.38 -12.36
CA LEU A 44 7.99 2.66 -11.36
C LEU A 44 6.63 3.32 -11.10
N GLY A 45 6.58 4.65 -10.98
CA GLY A 45 5.34 5.40 -10.83
C GLY A 45 4.39 5.21 -12.02
N ARG A 46 4.92 5.16 -13.25
CA ARG A 46 4.13 4.92 -14.47
C ARG A 46 3.53 3.52 -14.50
N LEU A 47 4.28 2.49 -14.10
CA LEU A 47 3.80 1.11 -13.98
C LEU A 47 2.66 0.99 -12.96
N LEU A 48 2.82 1.63 -11.80
CA LEU A 48 1.80 1.60 -10.75
C LEU A 48 0.54 2.37 -11.17
N LYS A 49 0.70 3.51 -11.86
CA LYS A 49 -0.42 4.27 -12.43
C LYS A 49 -1.17 3.48 -13.50
N ALA A 50 -0.46 2.72 -14.34
CA ALA A 50 -1.06 1.82 -15.32
C ALA A 50 -1.87 0.69 -14.67
N ARG A 51 -1.55 0.30 -13.43
CA ARG A 51 -2.34 -0.65 -12.62
C ARG A 51 -3.54 0.00 -11.91
N GLY A 52 -3.85 1.27 -12.20
CA GLY A 52 -4.96 2.00 -11.57
C GLY A 52 -4.67 2.52 -10.17
N LEU A 53 -3.41 2.44 -9.70
CA LEU A 53 -3.02 2.94 -8.39
C LEU A 53 -2.70 4.43 -8.46
N ARG A 54 -3.14 5.18 -7.44
CA ARG A 54 -2.73 6.58 -7.25
C ARG A 54 -1.33 6.59 -6.65
N VAL A 55 -0.36 7.10 -7.42
CA VAL A 55 1.04 7.21 -7.01
C VAL A 55 1.51 8.65 -7.12
N VAL A 56 2.29 9.07 -6.12
CA VAL A 56 2.93 10.38 -6.04
C VAL A 56 4.42 10.16 -5.85
N ASN A 57 5.24 10.79 -6.69
CA ASN A 57 6.69 10.80 -6.52
C ASN A 57 7.08 12.06 -5.75
N GLN A 58 7.70 11.87 -4.58
CA GLN A 58 8.32 12.97 -3.83
C GLN A 58 9.84 12.85 -3.98
N LYS A 59 10.45 13.92 -4.50
CA LYS A 59 11.90 14.05 -4.59
C LYS A 59 12.36 14.79 -3.35
N LEU A 60 13.22 14.15 -2.57
CA LEU A 60 13.90 14.75 -1.43
C LEU A 60 15.30 15.14 -1.90
N ASP A 61 15.49 16.44 -2.13
CA ASP A 61 16.80 17.02 -2.37
C ASP A 61 17.41 17.43 -1.01
N PRO A 62 18.66 17.04 -0.69
CA PRO A 62 19.29 17.31 0.61
C PRO A 62 19.83 18.74 0.76
N TYR A 63 19.54 19.63 -0.18
CA TYR A 63 19.96 21.03 -0.21
C TYR A 63 18.75 21.93 -0.34
#